data_AF-A0A9D8IEX1-F1
#
_entry.id   AF-A0A9D8IEX1-F1
#
_cell.length_a   1.000
_cell.length_b   1.000
_cell.length_c   1.000
_cell.angle_alpha   90.00
_cell.angle_beta   90.00
_cell.angle_gamma   90.00
#
_symmetry.space_group_name_H-M   'P 1'
#
loop_
_entity.id
_entity.type
_entity.pdbx_description
1 polymer ?
#
loop_
_entity_poly.entity_id
_entity_poly.type
_entity_poly.pdbx_seq_one_letter_code
_entity_poly.pdbx_strand_id
1 'polypeptide(L)'
;MVDHLVRYRINTNWRYHVHQFVEHTRATAKDKGWNKRGPLSALEYCKGNADYAEALNHWLKFMKEEERFSLYVHFASVSLEDAKQSLLLLIDRQSNDPLIRMPLLRDAFTCYSRPFKYSYGRLGLKFRLEDDVGTPSPKEIHEKVIRDRDQLYAHCDLSAKAPRVSKFGIGLKIAGFDWNDYVTILPALKNVFDSALALVQSYIESEGMNDIATFFSRFEVVDGLSTKEPELLNQIYGYKLNKANSSDAKKPRG
;
A
#
# COMPACT_ATOMS: atom_id res chain seq x y z
N MET A 1 -30.33 4.03 26.05
CA MET A 1 -29.84 2.65 25.75
C MET A 1 -28.35 2.78 25.54
N VAL A 2 -27.50 2.11 26.33
CA VAL A 2 -26.05 2.30 26.21
C VAL A 2 -25.55 1.45 25.05
N ASP A 3 -24.99 2.10 24.03
CA ASP A 3 -24.43 1.44 22.84
C ASP A 3 -23.31 0.46 23.26
N HIS A 4 -23.50 -0.82 22.93
CA HIS A 4 -22.56 -1.88 23.25
C HIS A 4 -21.22 -1.70 22.53
N LEU A 5 -21.21 -1.02 21.37
CA LEU A 5 -20.01 -0.64 20.64
C LEU A 5 -19.18 0.38 21.43
N VAL A 6 -19.85 1.38 22.02
CA VAL A 6 -19.23 2.38 22.90
C VAL A 6 -18.67 1.72 24.16
N ARG A 7 -19.45 0.83 24.80
CA ARG A 7 -18.97 0.09 25.99
C ARG A 7 -17.78 -0.80 25.69
N TYR A 8 -17.81 -1.53 24.57
CA TYR A 8 -16.67 -2.35 24.16
C TYR A 8 -15.43 -1.49 23.94
N ARG A 9 -15.56 -0.35 23.25
CA ARG A 9 -14.45 0.58 23.03
C ARG A 9 -13.89 1.20 24.31
N ILE A 10 -14.74 1.67 25.22
CA ILE A 10 -14.28 2.33 26.45
C ILE A 10 -13.62 1.33 27.39
N ASN A 11 -14.20 0.14 27.50
CA ASN A 11 -13.77 -0.85 28.49
C ASN A 11 -12.69 -1.80 27.95
N THR A 12 -12.32 -1.70 26.67
CA THR A 12 -11.33 -2.58 26.04
C THR A 12 -10.36 -1.80 25.16
N ASN A 13 -9.13 -2.29 25.04
CA ASN A 13 -8.23 -1.87 23.96
C ASN A 13 -8.68 -2.55 22.66
N TRP A 14 -9.75 -2.05 22.05
CA TRP A 14 -10.48 -2.76 20.99
C TRP A 14 -9.58 -3.16 19.81
N ARG A 15 -8.61 -2.32 19.41
CA ARG A 15 -7.64 -2.64 18.35
C ARG A 15 -6.80 -3.87 18.72
N TYR A 16 -6.31 -3.92 19.96
CA TYR A 16 -5.59 -5.08 20.48
C TYR A 16 -6.47 -6.34 20.49
N HIS A 17 -7.74 -6.22 20.90
CA HIS A 17 -8.67 -7.35 20.89
C HIS A 17 -8.98 -7.86 19.48
N VAL A 18 -9.14 -6.98 18.49
CA VAL A 18 -9.29 -7.39 17.08
C VAL A 18 -8.05 -8.15 16.62
N HIS A 19 -6.85 -7.68 16.95
CA HIS A 19 -5.60 -8.38 16.62
C HIS A 19 -5.54 -9.77 17.25
N GLN A 20 -5.79 -9.87 18.56
CA GLN A 20 -5.81 -11.14 19.27
C GLN A 20 -6.84 -12.10 18.65
N PHE A 21 -8.05 -11.63 18.36
CA PHE A 21 -9.07 -12.42 17.70
C PHE A 21 -8.58 -12.98 16.35
N VAL A 22 -7.96 -12.15 15.51
CA VAL A 22 -7.43 -12.59 14.21
C VAL A 22 -6.29 -13.61 14.38
N GLU A 23 -5.39 -13.41 15.35
CA GLU A 23 -4.33 -14.37 15.66
C GLU A 23 -4.86 -15.72 16.12
N HIS A 24 -5.82 -15.73 17.06
CA HIS A 24 -6.49 -16.94 17.52
C HIS A 24 -7.22 -17.67 16.39
N THR A 25 -7.91 -16.92 15.53
CA THR A 25 -8.60 -17.48 14.35
C THR A 25 -7.61 -18.13 13.38
N ARG A 26 -6.42 -17.55 13.21
CA ARG A 26 -5.35 -18.12 12.36
C ARG A 26 -4.70 -19.35 12.98
N ALA A 27 -4.42 -19.32 14.28
CA ALA A 27 -3.85 -20.45 14.99
C ALA A 27 -4.77 -21.67 14.91
N THR A 28 -6.07 -21.48 15.21
CA THR A 28 -7.08 -22.54 15.09
C THR A 28 -7.25 -23.05 13.66
N ALA A 29 -7.10 -22.19 12.64
CA ALA A 29 -7.13 -22.61 11.25
C ALA A 29 -5.91 -23.43 10.81
N LYS A 30 -4.74 -23.22 11.43
CA LYS A 30 -3.50 -23.97 11.16
C LYS A 30 -3.46 -25.32 11.87
N ASP A 31 -4.07 -25.43 13.04
CA ASP A 31 -4.18 -26.66 13.84
C ASP A 31 -5.16 -27.71 13.25
N LYS A 32 -5.52 -27.60 11.96
CA LYS A 32 -6.37 -28.57 11.23
C LYS A 32 -5.71 -29.93 10.98
N GLY A 33 -4.71 -30.30 11.78
CA GLY A 33 -4.39 -31.69 12.04
C GLY A 33 -5.48 -32.29 12.94
N TRP A 34 -6.26 -33.22 12.38
CA TRP A 34 -7.22 -34.11 13.06
C TRP A 34 -8.61 -33.61 13.47
N ASN A 35 -8.82 -32.36 13.91
CA ASN A 35 -10.16 -31.90 14.28
C ASN A 35 -10.76 -30.93 13.24
N LYS A 36 -11.88 -31.32 12.61
CA LYS A 36 -12.65 -30.55 11.61
C LYS A 36 -13.30 -29.26 12.17
N ARG A 37 -12.81 -28.67 13.25
CA ARG A 37 -13.34 -27.41 13.75
C ARG A 37 -12.95 -26.28 12.79
N GLY A 38 -13.93 -25.46 12.43
CA GLY A 38 -13.74 -24.27 11.63
C GLY A 38 -12.94 -23.18 12.39
N PRO A 39 -12.63 -22.06 11.72
CA PRO A 39 -12.07 -20.89 12.40
C PRO A 39 -12.96 -20.47 13.57
N LEU A 40 -12.33 -20.04 14.68
CA LEU A 40 -13.01 -19.53 15.86
C LEU A 40 -13.95 -18.37 15.50
N SER A 41 -15.22 -18.46 15.87
CA SER A 41 -16.18 -17.36 15.68
C SER A 41 -15.99 -16.28 16.74
N ALA A 42 -16.43 -15.05 16.44
CA ALA A 42 -16.39 -13.95 17.41
C ALA A 42 -17.21 -14.27 18.68
N LEU A 43 -18.34 -14.99 18.54
CA LEU A 43 -19.17 -15.39 19.67
C LEU A 43 -18.43 -16.38 20.59
N GLU A 44 -17.73 -17.36 20.02
CA GLU A 44 -16.91 -18.30 20.79
C GLU A 44 -15.73 -17.58 21.47
N TYR A 45 -15.05 -16.68 20.75
CA TYR A 45 -13.99 -15.85 21.32
C TYR A 45 -14.48 -15.00 22.49
N CYS A 46 -15.67 -14.41 22.36
CA CYS A 46 -16.33 -13.62 23.40
C CYS A 46 -17.10 -14.47 24.43
N LYS A 47 -16.84 -15.79 24.50
CA LYS A 47 -17.43 -16.72 25.49
C LYS A 47 -18.96 -16.67 25.53
N GLY A 48 -19.61 -16.51 24.38
CA GLY A 48 -21.07 -16.48 24.25
C GLY A 48 -21.70 -15.10 24.47
N ASN A 49 -20.92 -14.05 24.75
CA ASN A 49 -21.45 -12.69 24.84
C ASN A 49 -21.75 -12.13 23.45
N ALA A 50 -23.03 -12.10 23.08
CA ALA A 50 -23.49 -11.66 21.76
C ALA A 50 -23.16 -10.19 21.47
N ASP A 51 -23.41 -9.28 22.42
CA ASP A 51 -23.14 -7.85 22.27
C ASP A 51 -21.64 -7.57 22.02
N TYR A 52 -20.76 -8.27 22.74
CA TYR A 52 -19.31 -8.12 22.55
C TYR A 52 -18.84 -8.74 21.23
N ALA A 53 -19.45 -9.84 20.79
CA ALA A 53 -19.14 -10.46 19.51
C ALA A 53 -19.58 -9.57 18.34
N GLU A 54 -20.74 -8.94 18.44
CA GLU A 54 -21.23 -7.94 17.48
C GLU A 54 -20.25 -6.75 17.41
N ALA A 55 -19.84 -6.21 18.55
CA ALA A 55 -18.85 -5.15 18.61
C ALA A 55 -17.51 -5.54 17.98
N LEU A 56 -16.98 -6.70 18.33
CA LEU A 56 -15.72 -7.21 17.78
C LEU A 56 -15.79 -7.36 16.26
N ASN A 57 -16.91 -7.87 15.72
CA ASN A 57 -17.12 -7.99 14.28
C ASN A 57 -17.19 -6.61 13.59
N HIS A 58 -17.86 -5.64 14.20
CA HIS A 58 -17.91 -4.27 13.73
C HIS A 58 -16.50 -3.67 13.62
N TRP A 59 -15.70 -3.80 14.68
CA TRP A 59 -14.34 -3.28 14.73
C TRP A 59 -13.35 -4.01 13.81
N LEU A 60 -13.54 -5.32 13.63
CA LEU A 60 -12.79 -6.08 12.63
C LEU A 60 -13.10 -5.57 11.22
N LYS A 61 -14.38 -5.29 10.90
CA LYS A 61 -14.76 -4.71 9.60
C LYS A 61 -14.14 -3.33 9.42
N PHE A 62 -14.16 -2.49 10.45
CA PHE A 62 -13.50 -1.18 10.43
C PHE A 62 -12.02 -1.31 10.09
N MET A 63 -11.26 -2.16 10.80
CA MET A 63 -9.82 -2.31 10.55
C MET A 63 -9.50 -2.93 9.17
N LYS A 64 -10.38 -3.77 8.62
CA LYS A 64 -10.24 -4.26 7.24
C LYS A 64 -10.34 -3.10 6.23
N GLU A 65 -11.33 -2.21 6.40
CA GLU A 65 -11.48 -1.04 5.54
C GLU A 65 -10.37 0.00 5.78
N GLU A 66 -9.87 0.13 7.00
CA GLU A 66 -8.68 0.94 7.33
C GLU A 66 -7.45 0.47 6.55
N GLU A 67 -7.15 -0.83 6.55
CA GLU A 67 -6.03 -1.37 5.78
C GLU A 67 -6.18 -1.17 4.28
N ARG A 68 -7.39 -1.41 3.76
CA ARG A 68 -7.71 -1.18 2.35
C ARG A 68 -7.51 0.30 1.98
N PHE A 69 -8.04 1.22 2.79
CA PHE A 69 -7.85 2.65 2.59
C PHE A 69 -6.37 3.04 2.60
N SER A 70 -5.62 2.63 3.63
CA SER A 70 -4.19 2.92 3.75
C SER A 70 -3.38 2.36 2.59
N LEU A 71 -3.74 1.17 2.10
CA LEU A 71 -3.09 0.55 0.94
C LEU A 71 -3.24 1.43 -0.30
N TYR A 72 -4.47 1.78 -0.68
CA TYR A 72 -4.74 2.48 -1.93
C TYR A 72 -4.36 3.96 -1.86
N VAL A 73 -4.84 4.67 -0.84
CA VAL A 73 -4.68 6.13 -0.73
C VAL A 73 -3.24 6.53 -0.45
N HIS A 74 -2.46 5.67 0.21
CA HIS A 74 -1.12 6.02 0.66
C HIS A 74 -0.05 5.08 0.13
N PHE A 75 -0.05 3.80 0.49
CA PHE A 75 1.04 2.91 0.12
C PHE A 75 1.23 2.80 -1.41
N ALA A 76 0.15 2.56 -2.14
CA ALA A 76 0.17 2.45 -3.59
C ALA A 76 0.50 3.80 -4.26
N SER A 77 -0.25 4.85 -3.93
CA SER A 77 -0.04 6.18 -4.50
C SER A 77 1.37 6.70 -4.30
N VAL A 78 1.92 6.61 -3.07
CA VAL A 78 3.29 7.04 -2.77
C VAL A 78 4.31 6.18 -3.49
N SER A 79 4.16 4.85 -3.48
CA SER A 79 5.10 3.96 -4.16
C SER A 79 5.16 4.20 -5.67
N LEU A 80 4.02 4.48 -6.31
CA LEU A 80 3.95 4.79 -7.73
C LEU A 80 4.51 6.18 -8.04
N GLU A 81 4.29 7.16 -7.18
CA GLU A 81 4.87 8.50 -7.34
C GLU A 81 6.39 8.47 -7.16
N ASP A 82 6.91 7.78 -6.14
CA ASP A 82 8.36 7.57 -5.94
C ASP A 82 9.00 6.89 -7.16
N ALA A 83 8.31 5.90 -7.73
CA ALA A 83 8.76 5.23 -8.94
C ALA A 83 8.87 6.20 -10.13
N LYS A 84 7.85 7.05 -10.31
CA LYS A 84 7.81 8.08 -11.33
C LYS A 84 8.91 9.12 -11.13
N GLN A 85 9.12 9.61 -9.92
CA GLN A 85 10.19 10.57 -9.62
C GLN A 85 11.57 9.98 -9.94
N SER A 86 11.80 8.72 -9.55
CA SER A 86 13.04 7.99 -9.87
C SER A 86 13.27 7.89 -11.39
N LEU A 87 12.22 7.58 -12.15
CA LEU A 87 12.28 7.49 -13.60
C LEU A 87 12.52 8.86 -14.25
N LEU A 88 11.88 9.93 -13.76
CA LEU A 88 12.09 11.29 -14.28
C LEU A 88 13.52 11.76 -14.04
N LEU A 89 14.06 11.52 -12.84
CA LEU A 89 15.46 11.83 -12.52
C LEU A 89 16.42 11.02 -13.40
N LEU A 90 16.11 9.75 -13.66
CA LEU A 90 16.87 8.90 -14.57
C LEU A 90 16.89 9.49 -15.98
N ILE A 91 15.73 9.86 -16.52
CA ILE A 91 15.60 10.45 -17.86
C ILE A 91 16.40 11.76 -17.97
N ASP A 92 16.34 12.62 -16.96
CA ASP A 92 17.05 13.91 -16.91
C ASP A 92 18.58 13.73 -16.89
N ARG A 93 19.07 12.79 -16.09
CA ARG A 93 20.50 12.72 -15.73
C ARG A 93 21.29 11.61 -16.43
N GLN A 94 20.63 10.64 -17.06
CA GLN A 94 21.30 9.46 -17.66
C GLN A 94 22.46 9.80 -18.61
N SER A 95 22.40 10.93 -19.33
CA SER A 95 23.43 11.33 -20.30
C SER A 95 24.67 11.90 -19.62
N ASN A 96 24.48 12.59 -18.50
CA ASN A 96 25.53 13.34 -17.81
C ASN A 96 26.16 12.55 -16.66
N ASP A 97 25.41 11.61 -16.08
CA ASP A 97 25.89 10.74 -15.02
C ASP A 97 25.50 9.27 -15.32
N PRO A 98 26.39 8.52 -15.97
CA PRO A 98 26.12 7.11 -16.26
C PRO A 98 26.04 6.22 -15.02
N LEU A 99 26.62 6.63 -13.88
CA LEU A 99 26.70 5.80 -12.66
C LEU A 99 25.34 5.65 -11.98
N ILE A 100 24.43 6.61 -12.17
CA ILE A 100 23.10 6.59 -11.55
C ILE A 100 22.07 5.79 -12.36
N ARG A 101 22.39 5.37 -13.59
CA ARG A 101 21.44 4.72 -14.51
C ARG A 101 20.77 3.50 -13.90
N MET A 102 21.56 2.52 -13.51
CA MET A 102 21.06 1.27 -12.93
C MET A 102 20.49 1.45 -11.51
N PRO A 103 21.10 2.25 -10.61
CA PRO A 103 20.50 2.57 -9.31
C PRO A 103 19.09 3.17 -9.40
N LEU A 104 18.87 4.17 -10.25
CA LEU A 104 17.56 4.82 -10.40
C LEU A 104 16.56 3.94 -11.14
N LEU A 105 17.00 3.16 -12.14
CA LEU A 105 16.13 2.18 -12.80
C LEU A 105 15.64 1.13 -11.79
N ARG A 106 16.53 0.64 -10.93
CA ARG A 106 16.16 -0.29 -9.85
C ARG A 106 15.18 0.33 -8.88
N ASP A 107 15.41 1.56 -8.47
CA ASP A 107 14.51 2.25 -7.53
C ASP A 107 13.11 2.43 -8.15
N ALA A 108 13.07 2.90 -9.40
CA ALA A 108 11.85 2.99 -10.19
C ALA A 108 11.11 1.65 -10.27
N PHE A 109 11.81 0.56 -10.63
CA PHE A 109 11.19 -0.77 -10.75
C PHE A 109 10.73 -1.32 -9.40
N THR A 110 11.51 -1.09 -8.34
CA THR A 110 11.20 -1.56 -6.99
C THR A 110 9.96 -0.86 -6.48
N CYS A 111 9.96 0.49 -6.49
CA CYS A 111 8.84 1.29 -6.04
C CYS A 111 7.58 1.00 -6.86
N TYR A 112 7.70 0.89 -8.19
CA TYR A 112 6.58 0.54 -9.06
C TYR A 112 5.99 -0.83 -8.70
N SER A 113 6.83 -1.84 -8.52
CA SER A 113 6.39 -3.23 -8.35
C SER A 113 5.81 -3.53 -6.97
N ARG A 114 6.07 -2.69 -5.96
CA ARG A 114 5.62 -2.88 -4.56
C ARG A 114 4.11 -3.11 -4.46
N PRO A 115 3.23 -2.23 -4.97
CA PRO A 115 1.77 -2.42 -4.87
C PRO A 115 1.24 -3.59 -5.70
N PHE A 116 1.94 -4.01 -6.74
CA PHE A 116 1.53 -5.14 -7.62
C PHE A 116 1.94 -6.51 -7.11
N LYS A 117 2.69 -6.58 -6.00
CA LYS A 117 3.02 -7.85 -5.34
C LYS A 117 2.31 -7.93 -4.01
N TYR A 118 2.10 -9.16 -3.54
CA TYR A 118 1.35 -9.38 -2.30
C TYR A 118 1.99 -8.65 -1.13
N SER A 119 1.23 -7.72 -0.56
CA SER A 119 1.54 -7.02 0.67
C SER A 119 0.61 -7.52 1.77
N TYR A 120 1.12 -7.62 2.99
CA TYR A 120 0.33 -8.07 4.13
C TYR A 120 -0.04 -6.88 5.02
N GLY A 121 -1.34 -6.70 5.25
CA GLY A 121 -1.83 -5.80 6.28
C GLY A 121 -1.46 -6.26 7.69
N ARG A 122 -1.79 -5.46 8.71
CA ARG A 122 -1.60 -5.78 10.12
C ARG A 122 -2.53 -6.91 10.60
N LEU A 123 -3.72 -7.02 10.03
CA LEU A 123 -4.63 -8.16 10.14
C LEU A 123 -4.16 -9.34 9.29
N GLY A 124 -3.01 -9.20 8.61
CA GLY A 124 -2.38 -10.11 7.65
C GLY A 124 -3.26 -10.48 6.46
N LEU A 125 -4.20 -9.60 6.10
CA LEU A 125 -4.89 -9.67 4.82
C LEU A 125 -3.87 -9.48 3.71
N LYS A 126 -4.03 -10.25 2.64
CA LYS A 126 -3.18 -10.12 1.46
C LYS A 126 -3.82 -9.12 0.53
N PHE A 127 -3.05 -8.15 0.11
CA PHE A 127 -3.47 -7.17 -0.87
C PHE A 127 -2.52 -7.15 -2.05
N ARG A 128 -3.07 -6.93 -3.24
CA ARG A 128 -2.35 -6.73 -4.48
C ARG A 128 -3.18 -5.83 -5.37
N LEU A 129 -2.58 -4.76 -5.89
CA LEU A 129 -3.28 -3.74 -6.66
C LEU A 129 -4.02 -4.31 -7.88
N GLU A 130 -3.38 -5.23 -8.61
CA GLU A 130 -3.94 -5.91 -9.79
C GLU A 130 -5.29 -6.59 -9.55
N ASP A 131 -5.54 -7.05 -8.32
CA ASP A 131 -6.78 -7.76 -7.98
C ASP A 131 -8.01 -6.82 -8.02
N ASP A 132 -7.78 -5.51 -7.83
CA ASP A 132 -8.83 -4.50 -7.68
C ASP A 132 -8.84 -3.47 -8.83
N VAL A 133 -7.67 -3.01 -9.29
CA VAL A 133 -7.57 -1.91 -10.28
C VAL A 133 -7.23 -2.38 -11.69
N GLY A 134 -6.91 -3.66 -11.86
CA GLY A 134 -6.49 -4.26 -13.12
C GLY A 134 -5.02 -4.00 -13.50
N THR A 135 -4.69 -4.25 -14.77
CA THR A 135 -3.32 -4.21 -15.27
C THR A 135 -3.02 -2.88 -16.01
N PRO A 136 -1.96 -2.15 -15.64
CA PRO A 136 -1.53 -0.93 -16.34
C PRO A 136 -1.12 -1.18 -17.80
N SER A 137 -1.30 -0.16 -18.64
CA SER A 137 -0.93 -0.19 -20.06
C SER A 137 0.36 0.60 -20.34
N PRO A 138 1.29 0.11 -21.18
CA PRO A 138 1.24 -1.15 -21.92
C PRO A 138 1.53 -2.36 -21.03
N LYS A 139 0.76 -3.44 -21.21
CA LYS A 139 0.82 -4.65 -20.39
C LYS A 139 2.19 -5.32 -20.45
N GLU A 140 2.79 -5.35 -21.63
CA GLU A 140 4.09 -5.99 -21.87
C GLU A 140 5.20 -5.32 -21.06
N ILE A 141 5.14 -3.99 -20.92
CA ILE A 141 6.09 -3.21 -20.14
C ILE A 141 5.84 -3.43 -18.65
N HIS A 142 4.58 -3.40 -18.21
CA HIS A 142 4.22 -3.73 -16.83
C HIS A 142 4.78 -5.10 -16.43
N GLU A 143 4.48 -6.15 -17.20
CA GLU A 143 4.95 -7.51 -16.93
C GLU A 143 6.49 -7.62 -16.94
N LYS A 144 7.16 -6.87 -17.83
CA LYS A 144 8.63 -6.80 -17.85
C LYS A 144 9.16 -6.19 -16.56
N VAL A 145 8.62 -5.07 -16.09
CA VAL A 145 9.05 -4.42 -14.85
C VAL A 145 8.88 -5.36 -13.65
N ILE A 146 7.72 -6.00 -13.53
CA ILE A 146 7.41 -6.93 -12.42
C ILE A 146 8.38 -8.12 -12.40
N ARG A 147 8.74 -8.65 -13.56
CA ARG A 147 9.67 -9.78 -13.72
C ARG A 147 11.11 -9.37 -13.42
N ASP A 148 11.54 -8.25 -13.99
CA ASP A 148 12.90 -7.76 -13.91
C ASP A 148 13.24 -7.26 -12.50
N ARG A 149 12.25 -6.79 -11.72
CA ARG A 149 12.45 -6.35 -10.34
C ARG A 149 13.14 -7.39 -9.47
N ASP A 150 12.73 -8.65 -9.54
CA ASP A 150 13.29 -9.71 -8.69
C ASP A 150 14.77 -9.99 -9.04
N GLN A 151 15.14 -9.87 -10.31
CA GLN A 151 16.53 -9.99 -10.76
C GLN A 151 17.37 -8.76 -10.39
N LEU A 152 16.86 -7.55 -10.61
CA LEU A 152 17.54 -6.31 -10.23
C LEU A 152 17.78 -6.22 -8.71
N TYR A 153 16.90 -6.82 -7.90
CA TYR A 153 17.07 -6.93 -6.45
C TYR A 153 18.08 -8.00 -6.04
N ALA A 154 18.04 -9.19 -6.66
CA ALA A 154 18.91 -10.32 -6.31
C ALA A 154 20.40 -10.08 -6.59
N HIS A 155 20.73 -9.20 -7.53
CA HIS A 155 22.11 -9.01 -8.02
C HIS A 155 22.80 -7.72 -7.52
N CYS A 156 22.23 -7.09 -6.49
CA CYS A 156 22.82 -5.95 -5.79
C CYS A 156 23.22 -6.35 -4.37
N ASP A 157 24.39 -6.97 -4.19
CA ASP A 157 24.92 -7.30 -2.86
C ASP A 157 25.03 -6.05 -1.96
N LEU A 158 24.19 -6.01 -0.93
CA LEU A 158 24.19 -5.00 0.12
C LEU A 158 25.23 -5.35 1.18
N SER A 159 26.40 -4.73 1.11
CA SER A 159 27.08 -4.33 2.35
C SER A 159 26.81 -2.85 2.57
N ALA A 160 26.15 -2.52 3.68
CA ALA A 160 25.73 -1.15 4.01
C ALA A 160 26.89 -0.13 4.14
N LYS A 161 28.15 -0.59 4.12
CA LYS A 161 29.35 0.24 4.28
C LYS A 161 30.25 0.32 3.04
N ALA A 162 29.95 -0.43 1.99
CA ALA A 162 30.71 -0.38 0.74
C ALA A 162 29.84 -0.86 -0.42
N PRO A 163 29.17 0.05 -1.15
CA PRO A 163 28.56 -0.32 -2.42
C PRO A 163 29.69 -0.71 -3.38
N ARG A 164 29.93 -2.01 -3.53
CA ARG A 164 30.80 -2.49 -4.60
C ARG A 164 29.99 -2.42 -5.89
N VAL A 165 30.45 -1.62 -6.85
CA VAL A 165 30.05 -1.81 -8.24
C VAL A 165 30.54 -3.22 -8.59
N SER A 166 29.64 -4.19 -8.57
CA SER A 166 30.05 -5.57 -8.73
C SER A 166 30.70 -5.71 -10.12
N LYS A 167 31.82 -6.44 -10.21
CA LYS A 167 32.38 -6.85 -11.52
C LYS A 167 31.40 -7.72 -12.33
N PHE A 168 30.21 -7.99 -11.78
CA PHE A 168 29.09 -8.73 -12.37
C PHE A 168 28.21 -7.91 -13.34
N GLY A 169 28.57 -6.67 -13.69
CA GLY A 169 28.04 -6.04 -14.90
C GLY A 169 28.19 -6.93 -16.16
N ILE A 170 29.14 -7.88 -16.14
CA ILE A 170 29.33 -8.90 -17.18
C ILE A 170 28.26 -10.02 -17.10
N GLY A 171 27.85 -10.44 -15.90
CA GLY A 171 26.83 -11.49 -15.71
C GLY A 171 25.41 -11.01 -15.99
N LEU A 172 25.10 -9.75 -15.67
CA LEU A 172 23.83 -9.11 -16.03
C LEU A 172 23.67 -8.93 -17.55
N LYS A 173 24.76 -8.62 -18.27
CA LYS A 173 24.77 -8.61 -19.75
C LYS A 173 24.42 -9.97 -20.37
N ILE A 174 24.94 -11.06 -19.79
CA ILE A 174 24.64 -12.43 -20.26
C ILE A 174 23.18 -12.81 -19.94
N ALA A 175 22.59 -12.23 -18.88
CA ALA A 175 21.19 -12.44 -18.49
C ALA A 175 20.20 -11.46 -19.14
N GLY A 176 20.65 -10.57 -20.05
CA GLY A 176 19.77 -9.62 -20.77
C GLY A 176 19.37 -8.36 -19.98
N PHE A 177 20.20 -7.93 -19.02
CA PHE A 177 20.02 -6.72 -18.23
C PHE A 177 21.08 -5.67 -18.63
N ASP A 178 21.12 -5.26 -19.90
CA ASP A 178 21.97 -4.17 -20.37
C ASP A 178 21.23 -2.83 -20.34
N TRP A 179 21.95 -1.74 -20.06
CA TRP A 179 21.39 -0.39 -20.09
C TRP A 179 20.78 -0.05 -21.45
N ASN A 180 21.39 -0.54 -22.53
CA ASN A 180 20.91 -0.32 -23.89
C ASN A 180 19.53 -0.94 -24.13
N ASP A 181 19.17 -2.02 -23.43
CA ASP A 181 17.84 -2.60 -23.51
C ASP A 181 16.82 -1.67 -22.83
N TYR A 182 17.18 -1.12 -21.67
CA TYR A 182 16.30 -0.27 -20.87
C TYR A 182 16.11 1.13 -21.43
N VAL A 183 17.15 1.74 -22.01
CA VAL A 183 17.07 3.10 -22.53
C VAL A 183 16.02 3.22 -23.64
N THR A 184 15.84 2.16 -24.44
CA THR A 184 14.85 2.12 -25.53
C THR A 184 13.40 2.08 -25.03
N ILE A 185 13.17 1.59 -23.80
CA ILE A 185 11.83 1.45 -23.21
C ILE A 185 11.51 2.53 -22.17
N LEU A 186 12.42 3.46 -21.86
CA LEU A 186 12.17 4.56 -20.90
C LEU A 186 10.87 5.34 -21.19
N PRO A 187 10.54 5.70 -22.46
CA PRO A 187 9.27 6.37 -22.74
C PRO A 187 8.06 5.49 -22.42
N ALA A 188 8.15 4.19 -22.71
CA ALA A 188 7.07 3.24 -22.44
C ALA A 188 6.91 2.95 -20.93
N LEU A 189 8.02 2.98 -20.17
CA LEU A 189 8.01 2.92 -18.71
C LEU A 189 7.28 4.12 -18.11
N LYS A 190 7.50 5.32 -18.65
CA LYS A 190 6.76 6.51 -18.18
C LYS A 190 5.25 6.33 -18.38
N ASN A 191 4.84 5.86 -19.55
CA ASN A 191 3.44 5.63 -19.87
C ASN A 191 2.81 4.58 -18.93
N VAL A 192 3.51 3.49 -18.63
CA VAL A 192 2.98 2.46 -17.74
C VAL A 192 2.87 2.92 -16.29
N PHE A 193 3.76 3.81 -15.84
CA PHE A 193 3.70 4.40 -14.50
C PHE A 193 2.56 5.42 -14.40
N ASP A 194 2.38 6.27 -15.41
CA ASP A 194 1.26 7.20 -15.50
C ASP A 194 -0.08 6.44 -15.57
N SER A 195 -0.15 5.36 -16.35
CA SER A 195 -1.33 4.48 -16.40
C SER A 195 -1.65 3.85 -15.05
N ALA A 196 -0.64 3.36 -14.33
CA ALA A 196 -0.83 2.78 -13.00
C ALA A 196 -1.38 3.81 -12.00
N LEU A 197 -0.82 5.03 -11.97
CA LEU A 197 -1.32 6.13 -11.13
C LEU A 197 -2.77 6.47 -11.46
N ALA A 198 -3.12 6.55 -12.74
CA ALA A 198 -4.49 6.84 -13.18
C ALA A 198 -5.48 5.74 -12.74
N LEU A 199 -5.10 4.46 -12.84
CA LEU A 199 -5.94 3.34 -12.38
C LEU A 199 -6.18 3.40 -10.87
N VAL A 200 -5.13 3.66 -10.07
CA VAL A 200 -5.26 3.82 -8.61
C VAL A 200 -6.16 4.99 -8.26
N GLN A 201 -5.97 6.14 -8.92
CA GLN A 201 -6.79 7.33 -8.68
C GLN A 201 -8.26 7.08 -9.04
N SER A 202 -8.53 6.45 -10.18
CA SER A 202 -9.88 6.08 -10.59
C SER A 202 -10.54 5.12 -9.60
N TYR A 203 -9.79 4.16 -9.06
CA TYR A 203 -10.29 3.26 -8.03
C TYR A 203 -10.63 4.00 -6.73
N ILE A 204 -9.72 4.83 -6.23
CA ILE A 204 -9.92 5.68 -5.04
C ILE A 204 -11.21 6.52 -5.19
N GLU A 205 -11.42 7.10 -6.38
CA GLU A 205 -12.62 7.88 -6.68
C GLU A 205 -13.89 7.03 -6.69
N SER A 206 -13.85 5.88 -7.37
CA SER A 206 -15.01 4.97 -7.46
C SER A 206 -15.44 4.41 -6.11
N GLU A 207 -14.50 4.22 -5.18
CA GLU A 207 -14.73 3.70 -3.84
C GLU A 207 -15.00 4.80 -2.80
N GLY A 208 -15.01 6.07 -3.21
CA GLY A 208 -15.23 7.21 -2.32
C GLY A 208 -14.12 7.42 -1.28
N MET A 209 -12.89 6.99 -1.58
CA MET A 209 -11.73 7.06 -0.68
C MET A 209 -10.98 8.41 -0.73
N ASN A 210 -11.49 9.40 -1.45
CA ASN A 210 -10.85 10.71 -1.60
C ASN A 210 -10.78 11.53 -0.30
N ASP A 211 -11.72 11.29 0.62
CA ASP A 211 -11.80 11.99 1.89
C ASP A 211 -11.99 10.98 3.02
N ILE A 212 -11.04 10.97 3.96
CA ILE A 212 -11.01 10.01 5.06
C ILE A 212 -12.23 10.14 5.97
N ALA A 213 -12.69 11.36 6.26
CA ALA A 213 -13.85 11.58 7.12
C ALA A 213 -15.12 11.03 6.46
N THR A 214 -15.32 11.36 5.18
CA THR A 214 -16.46 10.87 4.38
C THR A 214 -16.43 9.35 4.23
N PHE A 215 -15.27 8.75 3.94
CA PHE A 215 -15.15 7.30 3.74
C PHE A 215 -15.46 6.50 5.02
N PHE A 216 -14.99 6.97 6.18
CA PHE A 216 -15.25 6.33 7.47
C PHE A 216 -16.56 6.78 8.13
N SER A 217 -17.28 7.75 7.57
CA SER A 217 -18.57 8.21 8.10
C SER A 217 -19.60 7.08 8.18
N ARG A 218 -19.55 6.08 7.29
CA ARG A 218 -20.43 4.90 7.36
C ARG A 218 -20.25 4.02 8.62
N PHE A 219 -19.21 4.26 9.41
CA PHE A 219 -18.97 3.63 10.71
C PHE A 219 -19.42 4.52 11.90
N GLU A 220 -20.09 5.66 11.64
CA GLU A 220 -20.49 6.72 12.59
C GLU A 220 -21.53 6.35 13.66
N VAL A 221 -22.02 5.12 13.70
CA VAL A 221 -23.07 4.75 14.68
C VAL A 221 -22.55 4.83 16.13
N VAL A 222 -21.24 4.97 16.32
CA VAL A 222 -20.57 4.99 17.62
C VAL A 222 -20.01 6.39 17.91
N ASP A 223 -20.54 7.03 18.95
CA ASP A 223 -20.30 8.41 19.40
C ASP A 223 -18.87 8.96 19.18
N GLY A 224 -18.73 9.94 18.26
CA GLY A 224 -17.54 10.78 18.09
C GLY A 224 -16.35 10.16 17.34
N LEU A 225 -16.57 9.06 16.61
CA LEU A 225 -15.53 8.37 15.84
C LEU A 225 -15.16 9.05 14.52
N SER A 226 -16.11 9.72 13.85
CA SER A 226 -15.86 10.40 12.57
C SER A 226 -14.94 11.61 12.68
N THR A 227 -14.76 12.15 13.88
CA THR A 227 -13.80 13.22 14.14
C THR A 227 -12.49 12.66 14.68
N LYS A 228 -12.54 11.87 15.76
CA LYS A 228 -11.31 11.47 16.47
C LYS A 228 -10.45 10.42 15.76
N GLU A 229 -11.04 9.41 15.10
CA GLU A 229 -10.23 8.41 14.38
C GLU A 229 -9.68 8.98 13.07
N PRO A 230 -10.46 9.67 12.20
CA PRO A 230 -9.88 10.36 11.06
C PRO A 230 -8.80 11.38 11.44
N GLU A 231 -8.93 12.10 12.56
CA GLU A 231 -7.87 12.95 13.12
C GLU A 231 -6.62 12.14 13.50
N LEU A 232 -6.78 11.04 14.23
CA LEU A 232 -5.66 10.16 14.61
C LEU A 232 -4.98 9.53 13.39
N LEU A 233 -5.75 9.05 12.42
CA LEU A 233 -5.24 8.48 11.17
C LEU A 233 -4.51 9.55 10.35
N ASN A 234 -5.03 10.77 10.28
CA ASN A 234 -4.32 11.91 9.71
C ASN A 234 -3.01 12.21 10.44
N GLN A 235 -2.96 12.12 11.77
CA GLN A 235 -1.74 12.32 12.55
C GLN A 235 -0.69 11.22 12.33
N ILE A 236 -1.13 9.96 12.24
CA ILE A 236 -0.24 8.79 12.07
C ILE A 236 0.30 8.71 10.63
N TYR A 237 -0.55 8.95 9.64
CA TYR A 237 -0.23 8.66 8.24
C TYR A 237 -0.13 9.89 7.33
N GLY A 238 -0.51 11.09 7.81
CA GLY A 238 -0.37 12.33 7.06
C GLY A 238 -1.33 12.49 5.88
N TYR A 239 -2.56 11.97 5.94
CA TYR A 239 -3.50 11.98 4.80
C TYR A 239 -4.06 13.37 4.39
N LYS A 240 -3.67 14.47 5.05
CA LYS A 240 -3.97 15.81 4.55
C LYS A 240 -3.20 16.04 3.24
N LEU A 241 -3.89 15.88 2.11
CA LEU A 241 -3.51 16.54 0.86
C LEU A 241 -3.28 18.02 1.17
N ASN A 242 -2.08 18.51 0.87
CA ASN A 242 -1.77 19.93 0.95
C ASN A 242 -2.82 20.73 0.18
N LYS A 243 -3.79 21.33 0.87
CA LYS A 243 -4.61 22.44 0.37
C LYS A 243 -3.76 23.72 0.27
N ALA A 244 -2.57 23.62 -0.29
CA ALA A 244 -1.68 24.72 -0.58
C ALA A 244 -1.45 24.74 -2.09
N ASN A 245 -2.47 25.15 -2.84
CA ASN A 245 -2.39 25.76 -4.17
C ASN A 245 -3.77 26.11 -4.75
N SER A 246 -4.70 26.64 -3.94
CA SER A 246 -5.85 27.37 -4.48
C SER A 246 -6.04 28.68 -3.72
N SER A 247 -5.86 29.77 -4.46
CA SER A 247 -6.23 31.15 -4.16
C SER A 247 -5.57 31.85 -2.97
N ASP A 248 -4.30 32.23 -3.13
CA ASP A 248 -3.88 33.58 -2.77
C ASP A 248 -3.36 34.26 -4.03
N ALA A 249 -4.30 34.86 -4.76
CA ALA A 249 -4.01 35.79 -5.83
C ALA A 249 -3.25 36.97 -5.21
N LYS A 250 -1.95 37.07 -5.52
CA LYS A 250 -1.14 38.26 -5.28
C LYS A 250 -1.88 39.48 -5.85
N LYS A 251 -2.44 40.32 -4.98
CA LYS A 251 -2.75 41.71 -5.36
C LYS A 251 -1.43 42.39 -5.74
N PRO A 252 -1.36 43.09 -6.88
CA PRO A 252 -0.21 43.91 -7.18
C PRO A 252 -0.18 45.07 -6.18
N ARG A 253 0.97 45.29 -5.53
CA ARG A 253 1.22 46.54 -4.82
C ARG A 253 1.55 47.59 -5.87
N GLY A 254 0.65 48.55 -6.03
CA GLY A 254 0.99 49.88 -6.52
C GLY A 254 1.68 50.70 -5.43
#